data_AF-A0A7C6FI93-F1
#
_entry.id   AF-A0A7C6FI93-F1
#
_cell.length_a   1.000
_cell.length_b   1.000
_cell.length_c   1.000
_cell.angle_alpha   90.00
_cell.angle_beta   90.00
_cell.angle_gamma   90.00
#
_symmetry.space_group_name_H-M   'P 1'
#
loop_
_entity.id
_entity.type
_entity.pdbx_description
1 polymer ?
#
loop_
_entity_poly.entity_id
_entity_poly.type
_entity_poly.pdbx_seq_one_letter_code
_entity_poly.pdbx_strand_id
1 'polypeptide(L)'
;MAIKRITALFLICLLLLQGVGMPISLAQQEVPQNTTSPAVEEHLIMDEQSRLVYIDNCVVLVLQPEVKEAEALSWFPDENAQVVGRFPVINQIQVQIEPKTLAQLQALCDEMMKKDQVRFAHLNLATAPYEPGPQSASDSGLYGKKPENEWWYEAIGLKEAQRLRGDAAPVKVAVVDDGFDTTHPDLKLRFIGQEQEAQNSLEEHGTHVAGVVQQILPDATIYVHDAYKTPSEQFSSRVNTTCEFLKIWIDLVTSGVKVINYSMGGDVSDPFTLPWHVLSSSIDSVYIYLLKQAGYDFILVQSAGNSDIDTYYNSMFCTIDERNCLGSDAARQFGNAQGSRRDHLFPCGCRKNTGELWAPGPRWRGPDVPRREPSRSPLYGQLKDKCGFRWV
;
A
#
# COMPACT_ATOMS: atom_id res chain seq x y z
N MET A 1 -26.93 10.05 -70.20
CA MET A 1 -28.05 9.67 -69.30
C MET A 1 -27.54 8.65 -68.28
N ALA A 2 -26.76 9.07 -67.28
CA ALA A 2 -26.20 8.17 -66.23
C ALA A 2 -25.65 8.87 -64.98
N ILE A 3 -25.73 10.21 -64.86
CA ILE A 3 -25.07 10.96 -63.75
C ILE A 3 -26.07 11.65 -62.81
N LYS A 4 -27.38 11.66 -63.12
CA LYS A 4 -28.40 12.35 -62.30
C LYS A 4 -29.10 11.46 -61.25
N ARG A 5 -28.78 10.16 -61.15
CA ARG A 5 -29.45 9.24 -60.20
C ARG A 5 -28.63 8.91 -58.94
N ILE A 6 -27.34 9.22 -58.91
CA ILE A 6 -26.47 8.88 -57.76
C ILE A 6 -26.52 9.99 -56.68
N THR A 7 -26.71 11.25 -57.07
CA THR A 7 -26.76 12.38 -56.13
C THR A 7 -28.03 12.42 -55.28
N ALA A 8 -29.14 11.84 -55.77
CA ALA A 8 -30.40 11.81 -55.04
C ALA A 8 -30.45 10.72 -53.95
N LEU A 9 -29.74 9.59 -54.12
CA LEU A 9 -29.65 8.56 -53.09
C LEU A 9 -28.76 8.97 -51.92
N PHE A 10 -27.68 9.71 -52.18
CA PHE A 10 -26.78 10.17 -51.12
C PHE A 10 -27.41 11.25 -50.23
N LEU A 11 -28.27 12.11 -50.77
CA LEU A 11 -28.95 13.13 -49.97
C LEU A 11 -30.07 12.55 -49.08
N ILE A 12 -30.72 11.46 -49.50
CA ILE A 12 -31.77 10.81 -48.70
C ILE A 12 -31.17 9.98 -47.55
N CYS A 13 -30.00 9.36 -47.74
CA CYS A 13 -29.29 8.69 -46.63
C CYS A 13 -28.73 9.67 -45.59
N LEU A 14 -28.32 10.88 -45.98
CA LEU A 14 -27.85 11.90 -45.04
C LEU A 14 -28.99 12.59 -44.26
N LEU A 15 -30.19 12.67 -44.82
CA LEU A 15 -31.37 13.23 -44.14
C LEU A 15 -32.08 12.22 -43.22
N LEU A 16 -31.87 10.91 -43.40
CA LEU A 16 -32.36 9.88 -42.47
C LEU A 16 -31.46 9.68 -41.23
N LEU A 17 -30.25 10.27 -41.23
CA LEU A 17 -29.33 10.28 -40.08
C LEU A 17 -29.55 11.47 -39.13
N GLN A 18 -30.46 12.40 -39.44
CA GLN A 18 -30.80 13.54 -38.57
C GLN A 18 -32.14 13.38 -37.82
N GLY A 19 -32.73 12.17 -37.85
CA GLY A 19 -34.11 11.93 -37.39
C GLY A 19 -34.27 11.03 -36.16
N VAL A 20 -33.21 10.61 -35.49
CA VAL A 20 -33.33 9.86 -34.23
C VAL A 20 -32.30 10.39 -33.24
N GLY A 21 -32.69 11.43 -32.49
CA GLY A 21 -32.03 11.77 -31.24
C GLY A 21 -32.27 10.67 -30.23
N MET A 22 -31.59 9.54 -30.37
CA MET A 22 -31.31 8.69 -29.21
C MET A 22 -30.18 9.38 -28.46
N PRO A 23 -30.34 9.70 -27.17
CA PRO A 23 -29.17 10.02 -26.37
C PRO A 23 -28.24 8.81 -26.48
N ILE A 24 -27.06 9.01 -27.04
CA ILE A 24 -25.95 8.09 -26.83
C ILE A 24 -25.70 8.19 -25.32
N SER A 25 -26.34 7.29 -24.57
CA SER A 25 -25.89 6.96 -23.23
C SER A 25 -24.46 6.47 -23.45
N LEU A 26 -23.49 7.35 -23.15
CA LEU A 26 -22.16 6.90 -22.81
C LEU A 26 -22.39 5.93 -21.67
N ALA A 27 -22.34 4.63 -21.98
CA ALA A 27 -22.35 3.60 -20.96
C ALA A 27 -21.19 3.95 -20.05
N GLN A 28 -21.51 4.39 -18.83
CA GLN A 28 -20.52 4.68 -17.81
C GLN A 28 -19.77 3.36 -17.61
N GLN A 29 -18.53 3.29 -18.07
CA GLN A 29 -17.75 2.08 -18.01
C GLN A 29 -17.63 1.70 -16.53
N GLU A 30 -18.20 0.57 -16.13
CA GLU A 30 -18.12 0.12 -14.74
C GLU A 30 -16.64 0.02 -14.35
N VAL A 31 -16.27 0.72 -13.29
CA VAL A 31 -14.91 0.67 -12.75
C VAL A 31 -14.63 -0.76 -12.30
N PRO A 32 -13.54 -1.39 -12.77
CA PRO A 32 -13.23 -2.76 -12.37
C PRO A 32 -13.09 -2.91 -10.84
N GLN A 33 -13.30 -4.13 -10.37
CA GLN A 33 -13.11 -4.44 -8.95
C GLN A 33 -11.62 -4.35 -8.59
N ASN A 34 -11.35 -3.96 -7.34
CA ASN A 34 -10.00 -3.80 -6.81
C ASN A 34 -9.11 -2.85 -7.63
N THR A 35 -9.71 -1.76 -8.09
CA THR A 35 -9.02 -0.68 -8.83
C THR A 35 -8.93 0.57 -7.97
N THR A 36 -7.80 1.27 -8.10
CA THR A 36 -7.57 2.59 -7.52
C THR A 36 -7.67 3.64 -8.61
N SER A 37 -8.13 4.84 -8.25
CA SER A 37 -7.97 5.99 -9.13
C SER A 37 -6.48 6.29 -9.24
N PRO A 38 -5.90 6.32 -10.45
CA PRO A 38 -4.51 6.75 -10.61
C PRO A 38 -4.39 8.20 -10.14
N ALA A 39 -3.29 8.52 -9.46
CA ALA A 39 -2.94 9.90 -9.19
C ALA A 39 -2.69 10.64 -10.52
N VAL A 40 -3.10 11.90 -10.59
CA VAL A 40 -2.86 12.80 -11.73
C VAL A 40 -2.18 14.04 -11.18
N GLU A 41 -1.15 14.54 -11.87
CA GLU A 41 -0.30 15.65 -11.39
C GLU A 41 -1.12 16.91 -11.05
N GLU A 42 -2.13 17.23 -11.84
CA GLU A 42 -3.03 18.36 -11.63
C GLU A 42 -3.76 18.31 -10.27
N HIS A 43 -4.03 17.11 -9.75
CA HIS A 43 -4.80 16.91 -8.53
C HIS A 43 -3.92 16.56 -7.31
N LEU A 44 -2.60 16.53 -7.48
CA LEU A 44 -1.66 16.24 -6.43
C LEU A 44 -1.24 17.53 -5.72
N ILE A 45 -1.86 17.82 -4.57
CA ILE A 45 -1.70 19.09 -3.88
C ILE A 45 -0.92 18.89 -2.58
N MET A 46 0.05 19.77 -2.32
CA MET A 46 0.70 19.91 -1.01
C MET A 46 0.08 21.09 -0.26
N ASP A 47 -0.52 20.83 0.89
CA ASP A 47 -1.01 21.90 1.76
C ASP A 47 0.16 22.71 2.35
N GLU A 48 0.15 24.04 2.20
CA GLU A 48 1.27 24.88 2.59
C GLU A 48 1.52 24.90 4.11
N GLN A 49 0.47 24.76 4.92
CA GLN A 49 0.55 24.88 6.37
C GLN A 49 1.00 23.57 7.02
N SER A 50 0.38 22.47 6.64
CA SER A 50 0.60 21.14 7.22
C SER A 50 1.66 20.33 6.46
N ARG A 51 2.02 20.73 5.24
CA ARG A 51 2.90 19.98 4.32
C ARG A 51 2.36 18.60 3.93
N LEU A 52 1.09 18.32 4.21
CA LEU A 52 0.43 17.10 3.77
C LEU A 52 0.22 17.13 2.26
N VAL A 53 0.54 16.01 1.59
CA VAL A 53 0.27 15.82 0.16
C VAL A 53 -0.96 14.92 0.01
N TYR A 54 -1.92 15.34 -0.82
CA TYR A 54 -3.23 14.72 -0.97
C TYR A 54 -3.79 14.88 -2.40
N ILE A 55 -4.81 14.09 -2.72
CA ILE A 55 -5.58 14.21 -3.95
C ILE A 55 -6.77 15.14 -3.72
N ASP A 56 -6.80 16.29 -4.38
CA ASP A 56 -7.73 17.38 -4.07
C ASP A 56 -9.17 17.18 -4.56
N ASN A 57 -9.37 16.19 -5.44
CA ASN A 57 -10.63 15.91 -6.12
C ASN A 57 -11.19 14.52 -5.76
N CYS A 58 -10.78 13.93 -4.63
CA CYS A 58 -11.18 12.57 -4.26
C CYS A 58 -11.40 12.40 -2.74
N VAL A 59 -12.53 11.80 -2.38
CA VAL A 59 -12.77 11.27 -1.02
C VAL A 59 -12.97 9.76 -1.05
N VAL A 60 -12.53 9.08 0.00
CA VAL A 60 -12.64 7.63 0.13
C VAL A 60 -13.68 7.29 1.18
N LEU A 61 -14.66 6.47 0.82
CA LEU A 61 -15.77 6.07 1.69
C LEU A 61 -15.78 4.55 1.84
N VAL A 62 -15.81 4.07 3.08
CA VAL A 62 -16.14 2.69 3.45
C VAL A 62 -17.58 2.69 3.93
N LEU A 63 -18.45 2.00 3.20
CA LEU A 63 -19.89 2.03 3.43
C LEU A 63 -20.34 0.82 4.26
N GLN A 64 -21.51 0.91 4.87
CA GLN A 64 -22.18 -0.28 5.40
C GLN A 64 -22.47 -1.27 4.26
N PRO A 65 -22.41 -2.59 4.48
CA PRO A 65 -22.51 -3.60 3.41
C PRO A 65 -23.78 -3.50 2.53
N GLU A 66 -24.87 -2.99 3.07
CA GLU A 66 -26.16 -2.83 2.39
C GLU A 66 -26.27 -1.57 1.50
N VAL A 67 -25.38 -0.60 1.72
CA VAL A 67 -25.42 0.70 1.03
C VAL A 67 -24.88 0.55 -0.37
N LYS A 68 -25.64 1.06 -1.35
CA LYS A 68 -25.30 1.01 -2.77
C LYS A 68 -24.53 2.24 -3.21
N GLU A 69 -23.67 2.09 -4.21
CA GLU A 69 -22.90 3.21 -4.79
C GLU A 69 -23.80 4.37 -5.22
N ALA A 70 -24.94 4.10 -5.87
CA ALA A 70 -25.88 5.13 -6.30
C ALA A 70 -26.48 5.94 -5.14
N GLU A 71 -26.67 5.32 -3.97
CA GLU A 71 -27.10 6.03 -2.76
C GLU A 71 -25.97 6.93 -2.26
N ALA A 72 -24.74 6.41 -2.19
CA ALA A 72 -23.58 7.19 -1.76
C ALA A 72 -23.32 8.40 -2.69
N LEU A 73 -23.43 8.22 -4.00
CA LEU A 73 -23.27 9.31 -4.98
C LEU A 73 -24.34 10.40 -4.82
N SER A 74 -25.55 10.05 -4.36
CA SER A 74 -26.62 11.04 -4.10
C SER A 74 -26.30 12.03 -2.97
N TRP A 75 -25.27 11.77 -2.16
CA TRP A 75 -24.81 12.67 -1.10
C TRP A 75 -23.97 13.84 -1.63
N PHE A 76 -23.65 13.85 -2.92
CA PHE A 76 -22.88 14.88 -3.62
C PHE A 76 -23.72 15.54 -4.74
N PRO A 77 -24.91 16.10 -4.44
CA PRO A 77 -25.89 16.49 -5.46
C PRO A 77 -25.44 17.65 -6.36
N ASP A 78 -24.51 18.47 -5.89
CA ASP A 78 -23.97 19.62 -6.63
C ASP A 78 -22.61 19.33 -7.29
N GLU A 79 -22.19 18.06 -7.25
CA GLU A 79 -20.92 17.61 -7.80
C GLU A 79 -21.19 16.63 -8.94
N ASN A 80 -20.35 16.63 -9.97
CA ASN A 80 -20.38 15.59 -11.00
C ASN A 80 -19.73 14.30 -10.45
N ALA A 81 -20.23 13.82 -9.32
CA ALA A 81 -19.60 12.78 -8.53
C ALA A 81 -19.67 11.43 -9.22
N GLN A 82 -18.54 10.72 -9.24
CA GLN A 82 -18.46 9.38 -9.83
C GLN A 82 -17.50 8.48 -9.05
N VAL A 83 -17.79 7.19 -9.03
CA VAL A 83 -16.86 6.19 -8.48
C VAL A 83 -15.70 6.01 -9.44
N VAL A 84 -14.47 6.21 -8.97
CA VAL A 84 -13.21 6.07 -9.74
C VAL A 84 -12.30 4.96 -9.25
N GLY A 85 -12.62 4.35 -8.12
CA GLY A 85 -11.92 3.21 -7.55
C GLY A 85 -12.78 2.50 -6.52
N ARG A 86 -12.52 1.22 -6.24
CA ARG A 86 -13.33 0.42 -5.31
C ARG A 86 -12.59 -0.81 -4.78
N PHE A 87 -12.86 -1.14 -3.51
CA PHE A 87 -12.53 -2.42 -2.89
C PHE A 87 -13.81 -3.09 -2.36
N PRO A 88 -14.47 -3.95 -3.15
CA PRO A 88 -15.77 -4.51 -2.79
C PRO A 88 -15.76 -5.34 -1.50
N VAL A 89 -14.63 -5.99 -1.17
CA VAL A 89 -14.51 -6.85 0.01
C VAL A 89 -14.83 -6.14 1.33
N ILE A 90 -14.61 -4.83 1.39
CA ILE A 90 -14.89 -3.98 2.55
C ILE A 90 -15.92 -2.89 2.25
N ASN A 91 -16.61 -2.99 1.11
CA ASN A 91 -17.52 -1.97 0.57
C ASN A 91 -16.91 -0.56 0.54
N GLN A 92 -15.66 -0.44 0.08
CA GLN A 92 -14.99 0.84 -0.11
C GLN A 92 -15.17 1.36 -1.52
N ILE A 93 -15.44 2.65 -1.66
CA ILE A 93 -15.43 3.41 -2.92
C ILE A 93 -14.54 4.66 -2.82
N GLN A 94 -13.91 5.01 -3.94
CA GLN A 94 -13.23 6.28 -4.13
C GLN A 94 -14.14 7.14 -5.01
N VAL A 95 -14.59 8.27 -4.48
CA VAL A 95 -15.54 9.17 -5.15
C VAL A 95 -14.77 10.38 -5.64
N GLN A 96 -14.69 10.53 -6.96
CA GLN A 96 -14.19 11.74 -7.58
C GLN A 96 -15.24 12.84 -7.46
N ILE A 97 -14.77 14.04 -7.10
CA ILE A 97 -15.55 15.23 -6.82
C ILE A 97 -14.84 16.46 -7.39
N GLU A 98 -15.47 17.64 -7.33
CA GLU A 98 -14.80 18.89 -7.71
C GLU A 98 -13.59 19.17 -6.79
N PRO A 99 -12.48 19.74 -7.30
CA PRO A 99 -11.30 20.06 -6.50
C PRO A 99 -11.60 20.92 -5.27
N LYS A 100 -11.00 20.56 -4.13
CA LYS A 100 -11.20 21.22 -2.83
C LYS A 100 -9.91 21.31 -2.05
N THR A 101 -9.82 22.33 -1.18
CA THR A 101 -8.71 22.43 -0.23
C THR A 101 -8.75 21.30 0.80
N LEU A 102 -7.60 21.00 1.42
CA LEU A 102 -7.47 20.02 2.49
C LEU A 102 -8.54 20.18 3.58
N ALA A 103 -8.78 21.42 4.05
CA ALA A 103 -9.78 21.70 5.08
C ALA A 103 -11.22 21.41 4.61
N GLN A 104 -11.52 21.69 3.34
CA GLN A 104 -12.83 21.39 2.76
C GLN A 104 -13.06 19.89 2.59
N LEU A 105 -12.04 19.14 2.15
CA LEU A 105 -12.11 17.68 2.06
C LEU A 105 -12.23 17.03 3.44
N GLN A 106 -11.49 17.53 4.44
CA GLN A 106 -11.61 17.02 5.80
C GLN A 106 -13.01 17.27 6.36
N ALA A 107 -13.56 18.48 6.17
CA ALA A 107 -14.93 18.77 6.58
C ALA A 107 -15.95 17.87 5.87
N LEU A 108 -15.73 17.57 4.58
CA LEU A 108 -16.57 16.66 3.82
C LEU A 108 -16.51 15.23 4.38
N CYS A 109 -15.32 14.70 4.67
CA CYS A 109 -15.15 13.41 5.33
C CYS A 109 -15.84 13.39 6.70
N ASP A 110 -15.70 14.45 7.50
CA ASP A 110 -16.35 14.58 8.81
C ASP A 110 -17.87 14.59 8.68
N GLU A 111 -18.45 15.27 7.67
CA GLU A 111 -19.89 15.22 7.39
C GLU A 111 -20.34 13.82 6.94
N MET A 112 -19.55 13.13 6.12
CA MET A 112 -19.85 11.75 5.72
C MET A 112 -19.84 10.80 6.92
N MET A 113 -18.92 10.99 7.87
CA MET A 113 -18.84 10.20 9.10
C MET A 113 -20.03 10.35 10.04
N LYS A 114 -20.89 11.37 9.86
CA LYS A 114 -22.14 11.52 10.63
C LYS A 114 -23.29 10.65 10.11
N LYS A 115 -23.14 10.01 8.95
CA LYS A 115 -24.15 9.15 8.35
C LYS A 115 -24.01 7.73 8.89
N ASP A 116 -25.10 7.14 9.38
CA ASP A 116 -25.12 5.74 9.85
C ASP A 116 -24.71 4.73 8.76
N GLN A 117 -24.89 5.12 7.49
CA GLN A 117 -24.53 4.39 6.28
C GLN A 117 -23.02 4.35 6.00
N VAL A 118 -22.21 5.18 6.67
CA VAL A 118 -20.77 5.30 6.45
C VAL A 118 -20.02 4.71 7.64
N ARG A 119 -19.17 3.71 7.37
CA ARG A 119 -18.30 3.09 8.37
C ARG A 119 -17.02 3.88 8.55
N PHE A 120 -16.48 4.44 7.48
CA PHE A 120 -15.27 5.25 7.51
C PHE A 120 -15.22 6.19 6.30
N ALA A 121 -14.71 7.41 6.49
CA ALA A 121 -14.46 8.36 5.41
C ALA A 121 -13.10 9.02 5.65
N HIS A 122 -12.27 9.08 4.62
CA HIS A 122 -10.94 9.65 4.73
C HIS A 122 -10.46 10.26 3.40
N LEU A 123 -9.42 11.08 3.51
CA LEU A 123 -8.70 11.65 2.38
C LEU A 123 -7.92 10.56 1.65
N ASN A 124 -7.76 10.70 0.33
CA ASN A 124 -6.72 9.95 -0.39
C ASN A 124 -5.41 10.74 -0.29
N LEU A 125 -4.58 10.41 0.71
CA LEU A 125 -3.26 11.02 0.85
C LEU A 125 -2.33 10.50 -0.24
N ALA A 126 -1.29 11.26 -0.54
CA ALA A 126 -0.25 10.87 -1.47
C ALA A 126 1.13 11.16 -0.90
N THR A 127 2.15 10.44 -1.36
CA THR A 127 3.54 10.81 -1.10
C THR A 127 3.90 12.07 -1.88
N ALA A 128 4.79 12.89 -1.33
CA ALA A 128 5.38 13.97 -2.11
C ALA A 128 6.10 13.39 -3.34
N PRO A 129 6.03 14.04 -4.52
CA PRO A 129 6.85 13.69 -5.66
C PRO A 129 8.31 13.67 -5.24
N TYR A 130 8.94 12.50 -5.36
CA TYR A 130 10.36 12.35 -5.14
C TYR A 130 10.97 11.74 -6.38
N GLU A 131 11.99 12.39 -6.93
CA GLU A 131 12.87 11.73 -7.89
C GLU A 131 13.64 10.67 -7.11
N PRO A 132 13.56 9.38 -7.48
CA PRO A 132 14.39 8.38 -6.84
C PRO A 132 15.84 8.82 -6.97
N GLY A 133 16.44 9.24 -5.86
CA GLY A 133 17.88 9.47 -5.79
C GLY A 133 18.60 8.21 -6.26
N PRO A 134 19.90 8.31 -6.66
CA PRO A 134 20.68 7.11 -6.92
C PRO A 134 20.50 6.18 -5.72
N GLN A 135 19.88 5.03 -5.96
CA GLN A 135 19.55 4.02 -4.96
C GLN A 135 20.76 3.95 -4.02
N SER A 136 20.59 4.45 -2.78
CA SER A 136 21.70 4.46 -1.84
C SER A 136 22.16 3.02 -1.80
N ALA A 137 23.42 2.78 -2.16
CA ALA A 137 23.95 1.44 -2.41
C ALA A 137 23.42 0.50 -1.32
N SER A 138 22.46 -0.32 -1.71
CA SER A 138 21.49 -0.97 -0.82
C SER A 138 22.18 -2.08 -0.08
N ASP A 139 23.00 -1.77 0.93
CA ASP A 139 23.81 -2.75 1.67
C ASP A 139 24.45 -3.83 0.77
N SER A 140 24.73 -3.52 -0.50
CA SER A 140 25.22 -4.48 -1.49
C SER A 140 26.61 -5.00 -1.13
N GLY A 141 27.27 -4.34 -0.17
CA GLY A 141 28.48 -4.79 0.51
C GLY A 141 28.28 -5.89 1.55
N LEU A 142 27.09 -6.05 2.15
CA LEU A 142 26.77 -7.10 3.13
C LEU A 142 26.33 -8.41 2.45
N TYR A 143 25.67 -8.32 1.29
CA TYR A 143 25.16 -9.48 0.56
C TYR A 143 26.23 -10.23 -0.26
N GLY A 144 27.43 -9.65 -0.38
CA GLY A 144 28.51 -10.22 -1.20
C GLY A 144 29.33 -11.36 -0.59
N LYS A 145 29.09 -11.72 0.68
CA LYS A 145 29.76 -12.86 1.33
C LYS A 145 28.72 -13.79 1.92
N LYS A 146 28.56 -14.95 1.27
CA LYS A 146 27.87 -16.11 1.83
C LYS A 146 28.33 -16.32 3.28
N PRO A 147 27.41 -16.30 4.27
CA PRO A 147 27.77 -16.58 5.65
C PRO A 147 28.42 -17.96 5.74
N GLU A 148 29.51 -18.06 6.51
CA GLU A 148 30.26 -19.30 6.73
C GLU A 148 29.38 -20.38 7.41
N ASN A 149 28.30 -19.97 8.09
CA ASN A 149 27.34 -20.84 8.73
C ASN A 149 25.89 -20.29 8.70
N GLU A 150 24.93 -21.17 8.94
CA GLU A 150 23.50 -20.87 9.05
C GLU A 150 23.11 -20.59 10.53
N TRP A 151 23.92 -19.80 11.24
CA TRP A 151 23.79 -19.58 12.69
C TRP A 151 22.37 -19.16 13.12
N TRP A 152 21.68 -18.42 12.26
CA TRP A 152 20.33 -17.92 12.52
C TRP A 152 19.29 -19.04 12.57
N TYR A 153 19.53 -20.20 11.94
CA TYR A 153 18.63 -21.36 12.02
C TYR A 153 18.50 -21.83 13.47
N GLU A 154 19.61 -21.85 14.20
CA GLU A 154 19.63 -22.25 15.62
C GLU A 154 19.01 -21.15 16.49
N ALA A 155 19.33 -19.89 16.20
CA ALA A 155 18.83 -18.74 16.96
C ALA A 155 17.30 -18.64 16.98
N ILE A 156 16.64 -18.91 15.83
CA ILE A 156 15.17 -18.89 15.73
C ILE A 156 14.52 -20.25 16.00
N GLY A 157 15.32 -21.28 16.32
CA GLY A 157 14.82 -22.65 16.49
C GLY A 157 14.19 -23.24 15.23
N LEU A 158 14.68 -22.86 14.03
CA LEU A 158 14.05 -23.18 12.75
C LEU A 158 13.82 -24.68 12.55
N LYS A 159 14.83 -25.49 12.87
CA LYS A 159 14.74 -26.95 12.71
C LYS A 159 13.64 -27.56 13.57
N GLU A 160 13.48 -27.06 14.79
CA GLU A 160 12.41 -27.52 15.69
C GLU A 160 11.05 -27.03 15.21
N ALA A 161 10.94 -25.77 14.76
CA ALA A 161 9.71 -25.24 14.18
C ALA A 161 9.27 -26.03 12.93
N GLN A 162 10.20 -26.36 12.04
CA GLN A 162 9.94 -27.19 10.86
C GLN A 162 9.53 -28.62 11.25
N ARG A 163 10.15 -29.20 12.30
CA ARG A 163 9.77 -30.51 12.84
C ARG A 163 8.35 -30.49 13.43
N LEU A 164 8.00 -29.46 14.19
CA LEU A 164 6.68 -29.30 14.80
C LEU A 164 5.58 -29.04 13.77
N ARG A 165 5.89 -28.32 12.69
CA ARG A 165 4.98 -28.14 11.54
C ARG A 165 4.58 -29.49 10.94
N GLY A 166 5.54 -30.43 10.84
CA GLY A 166 5.32 -31.72 10.18
C GLY A 166 4.80 -31.54 8.75
N ASP A 167 3.75 -32.31 8.42
CA ASP A 167 3.11 -32.34 7.10
C ASP A 167 1.99 -31.31 6.93
N ALA A 168 1.83 -30.37 7.88
CA ALA A 168 0.83 -29.32 7.74
C ALA A 168 1.12 -28.48 6.49
N ALA A 169 0.07 -28.21 5.71
CA ALA A 169 0.19 -27.39 4.51
C ALA A 169 0.76 -26.01 4.87
N PRO A 170 1.72 -25.48 4.10
CA PRO A 170 2.28 -24.17 4.38
C PRO A 170 1.19 -23.10 4.22
N VAL A 171 1.19 -22.14 5.15
CA VAL A 171 0.42 -20.91 4.96
C VAL A 171 0.97 -20.13 3.77
N LYS A 172 0.11 -19.41 3.06
CA LYS A 172 0.54 -18.49 2.00
C LYS A 172 1.25 -17.29 2.65
N VAL A 173 2.49 -17.04 2.26
CA VAL A 173 3.31 -15.92 2.72
C VAL A 173 3.60 -14.99 1.56
N ALA A 174 3.61 -13.69 1.81
CA ALA A 174 4.00 -12.68 0.85
C ALA A 174 5.20 -11.86 1.31
N VAL A 175 6.00 -11.41 0.35
CA VAL A 175 7.05 -10.41 0.52
C VAL A 175 6.69 -9.19 -0.33
N VAL A 176 6.55 -8.04 0.32
CA VAL A 176 6.33 -6.75 -0.33
C VAL A 176 7.65 -5.99 -0.24
N ASP A 177 8.26 -5.67 -1.38
CA ASP A 177 9.64 -5.13 -1.47
C ASP A 177 9.88 -4.31 -2.77
N ASP A 178 11.13 -4.07 -3.16
CA ASP A 178 11.55 -3.22 -4.30
C ASP A 178 11.60 -3.91 -5.66
N GLY A 179 11.37 -5.22 -5.70
CA GLY A 179 11.41 -6.01 -6.93
C GLY A 179 11.97 -7.41 -6.71
N PHE A 180 11.81 -8.27 -7.70
CA PHE A 180 12.11 -9.70 -7.58
C PHE A 180 12.69 -10.30 -8.86
N ASP A 181 13.74 -11.12 -8.72
CA ASP A 181 14.18 -12.08 -9.73
C ASP A 181 13.30 -13.33 -9.69
N THR A 182 12.25 -13.34 -10.51
CA THR A 182 11.36 -14.49 -10.64
C THR A 182 11.96 -15.64 -11.46
N THR A 183 13.17 -15.48 -11.99
CA THR A 183 13.88 -16.51 -12.75
C THR A 183 14.95 -17.24 -11.93
N HIS A 184 15.18 -16.81 -10.69
CA HIS A 184 16.18 -17.42 -9.82
C HIS A 184 15.86 -18.92 -9.57
N PRO A 185 16.79 -19.86 -9.83
CA PRO A 185 16.50 -21.30 -9.85
C PRO A 185 16.07 -21.88 -8.50
N ASP A 186 16.48 -21.24 -7.39
CA ASP A 186 16.16 -21.69 -6.04
C ASP A 186 14.88 -21.06 -5.45
N LEU A 187 14.21 -20.16 -6.17
CA LEU A 187 13.04 -19.43 -5.66
C LEU A 187 11.74 -19.85 -6.37
N LYS A 188 10.67 -20.01 -5.59
CA LYS A 188 9.31 -20.28 -6.07
C LYS A 188 8.43 -19.05 -5.88
N LEU A 189 8.71 -18.00 -6.64
CA LEU A 189 8.01 -16.71 -6.54
C LEU A 189 6.75 -16.67 -7.41
N ARG A 190 5.72 -15.96 -6.94
CA ARG A 190 4.48 -15.77 -7.69
C ARG A 190 3.81 -14.42 -7.39
N PHE A 191 3.37 -13.71 -8.42
CA PHE A 191 2.49 -12.56 -8.26
C PHE A 191 1.03 -13.00 -8.12
N ILE A 192 0.21 -12.17 -7.46
CA ILE A 192 -1.24 -12.40 -7.35
C ILE A 192 -1.92 -12.37 -8.73
N GLY A 193 -1.50 -11.45 -9.60
CA GLY A 193 -2.04 -11.28 -10.93
C GLY A 193 -1.03 -10.71 -11.92
N GLN A 194 -1.46 -10.67 -13.18
CA GLN A 194 -0.65 -10.17 -14.30
C GLN A 194 -0.31 -8.68 -14.17
N GLU A 195 -1.19 -7.90 -13.54
CA GLU A 195 -0.94 -6.47 -13.25
C GLU A 195 0.32 -6.30 -12.39
N GLN A 196 0.40 -7.04 -11.28
CA GLN A 196 1.54 -6.98 -10.35
C GLN A 196 2.81 -7.57 -10.96
N GLU A 197 2.67 -8.61 -11.79
CA GLU A 197 3.79 -9.18 -12.54
C GLU A 197 4.36 -8.17 -13.55
N ALA A 198 3.49 -7.45 -14.26
CA ALA A 198 3.91 -6.41 -15.20
C ALA A 198 4.59 -5.21 -14.53
N GLN A 199 4.26 -4.96 -13.26
CA GLN A 199 4.86 -3.90 -12.44
C GLN A 199 6.22 -4.29 -11.85
N ASN A 200 6.64 -5.55 -11.90
CA ASN A 200 7.86 -6.00 -11.24
C ASN A 200 9.14 -5.34 -11.79
N SER A 201 10.08 -5.09 -10.89
CA SER A 201 11.47 -4.74 -11.19
C SER A 201 12.40 -5.91 -10.85
N LEU A 202 13.51 -6.04 -11.58
CA LEU A 202 14.56 -6.99 -11.21
C LEU A 202 15.50 -6.32 -10.19
N GLU A 203 15.32 -6.60 -8.91
CA GLU A 203 16.10 -6.00 -7.81
C GLU A 203 16.71 -7.06 -6.87
N GLU A 204 17.82 -6.72 -6.23
CA GLU A 204 18.55 -7.63 -5.33
C GLU A 204 17.91 -7.75 -3.94
N HIS A 205 17.35 -6.65 -3.40
CA HIS A 205 16.89 -6.60 -2.00
C HIS A 205 15.63 -7.46 -1.79
N GLY A 206 14.56 -7.24 -2.56
CA GLY A 206 13.37 -8.08 -2.49
C GLY A 206 13.63 -9.56 -2.81
N THR A 207 14.52 -9.84 -3.77
CA THR A 207 14.97 -11.21 -4.07
C THR A 207 15.68 -11.86 -2.88
N HIS A 208 16.55 -11.12 -2.20
CA HIS A 208 17.26 -11.59 -1.01
C HIS A 208 16.30 -11.93 0.13
N VAL A 209 15.38 -11.01 0.43
CA VAL A 209 14.34 -11.19 1.45
C VAL A 209 13.48 -12.40 1.13
N ALA A 210 13.04 -12.55 -0.12
CA ALA A 210 12.26 -13.71 -0.56
C ALA A 210 13.02 -15.04 -0.38
N GLY A 211 14.34 -15.06 -0.62
CA GLY A 211 15.17 -16.23 -0.37
C GLY A 211 15.37 -16.59 1.10
N VAL A 212 15.37 -15.60 2.00
CA VAL A 212 15.32 -15.85 3.45
C VAL A 212 14.01 -16.55 3.82
N VAL A 213 12.88 -16.03 3.34
CA VAL A 213 11.55 -16.64 3.57
C VAL A 213 11.48 -18.04 2.97
N GLN A 214 12.00 -18.25 1.76
CA GLN A 214 12.05 -19.55 1.10
C GLN A 214 12.89 -20.58 1.90
N GLN A 215 13.98 -20.17 2.57
CA GLN A 215 14.74 -21.09 3.45
C GLN A 215 13.96 -21.50 4.70
N ILE A 216 13.14 -20.60 5.25
CA ILE A 216 12.23 -20.92 6.36
C ILE A 216 11.14 -21.90 5.89
N LEU A 217 10.64 -21.69 4.66
CA LEU A 217 9.53 -22.44 4.05
C LEU A 217 9.93 -23.03 2.67
N PRO A 218 10.79 -24.07 2.61
CA PRO A 218 11.40 -24.56 1.36
C PRO A 218 10.40 -25.05 0.30
N ASP A 219 9.23 -25.51 0.75
CA ASP A 219 8.20 -26.06 -0.12
C ASP A 219 7.09 -25.05 -0.47
N ALA A 220 7.10 -23.86 0.14
CA ALA A 220 6.07 -22.87 -0.10
C ALA A 220 6.31 -22.10 -1.41
N THR A 221 5.22 -21.78 -2.10
CA THR A 221 5.22 -20.68 -3.06
C THR A 221 5.16 -19.37 -2.28
N ILE A 222 6.12 -18.48 -2.54
CA ILE A 222 6.18 -17.17 -1.91
C ILE A 222 5.50 -16.17 -2.84
N TYR A 223 4.48 -15.49 -2.32
CA TYR A 223 3.83 -14.41 -3.06
C TYR A 223 4.70 -13.15 -2.99
N VAL A 224 4.76 -12.39 -4.07
CA VAL A 224 5.62 -11.21 -4.14
C VAL A 224 4.88 -10.01 -4.73
N HIS A 225 5.27 -8.81 -4.31
CA HIS A 225 4.72 -7.55 -4.80
C HIS A 225 5.77 -6.44 -4.75
N ASP A 226 6.03 -5.78 -5.87
CA ASP A 226 6.90 -4.60 -5.96
C ASP A 226 6.10 -3.37 -5.51
N ALA A 227 6.39 -2.83 -4.33
CA ALA A 227 5.68 -1.67 -3.77
C ALA A 227 6.23 -0.31 -4.27
N TYR A 228 7.33 -0.34 -5.02
CA TYR A 228 8.02 0.85 -5.48
C TYR A 228 7.70 1.21 -6.93
N LYS A 229 6.98 0.34 -7.65
CA LYS A 229 6.40 0.65 -8.95
C LYS A 229 4.88 0.66 -8.89
N THR A 230 4.30 1.85 -8.92
CA THR A 230 2.90 2.06 -9.25
C THR A 230 2.75 2.40 -10.73
N PRO A 231 1.62 2.01 -11.36
CA PRO A 231 1.34 2.26 -12.76
C PRO A 231 0.87 3.71 -12.98
N SER A 232 1.65 4.70 -12.56
CA SER A 232 1.39 6.08 -12.96
C SER A 232 2.29 6.44 -14.14
N GLU A 233 1.84 6.08 -15.35
CA GLU A 233 2.44 6.55 -16.61
C GLU A 233 2.43 8.09 -16.76
N GLN A 234 1.78 8.79 -15.81
CA GLN A 234 1.53 10.22 -15.84
C GLN A 234 2.55 11.06 -15.05
N PHE A 235 3.46 10.44 -14.29
CA PHE A 235 4.51 11.17 -13.57
C PHE A 235 5.90 10.75 -14.04
N SER A 236 6.81 11.73 -14.13
CA SER A 236 8.26 11.48 -14.22
C SER A 236 8.87 11.00 -12.89
N SER A 237 8.13 11.13 -11.79
CA SER A 237 8.51 10.81 -10.41
C SER A 237 7.53 9.82 -9.78
N ARG A 238 7.93 9.10 -8.73
CA ARG A 238 7.07 8.11 -8.08
C ARG A 238 6.10 8.81 -7.13
N VAL A 239 4.80 8.62 -7.34
CA VAL A 239 3.73 9.07 -6.44
C VAL A 239 2.89 7.87 -6.07
N ASN A 240 2.78 7.60 -4.78
CA ASN A 240 1.90 6.56 -4.25
C ASN A 240 0.85 7.20 -3.36
N THR A 241 -0.40 6.83 -3.60
CA THR A 241 -1.54 7.21 -2.76
C THR A 241 -1.78 6.18 -1.67
N THR A 242 -2.46 6.58 -0.59
CA THR A 242 -2.90 5.62 0.43
C THR A 242 -3.72 4.50 -0.20
N CYS A 243 -4.60 4.80 -1.16
CA CYS A 243 -5.37 3.75 -1.85
C CYS A 243 -4.50 2.74 -2.61
N GLU A 244 -3.41 3.16 -3.23
CA GLU A 244 -2.47 2.26 -3.91
C GLU A 244 -1.74 1.37 -2.91
N PHE A 245 -1.27 1.92 -1.79
CA PHE A 245 -0.71 1.10 -0.70
C PHE A 245 -1.74 0.10 -0.14
N LEU A 246 -2.99 0.54 0.06
CA LEU A 246 -4.11 -0.30 0.52
C LEU A 246 -4.40 -1.46 -0.44
N LYS A 247 -4.36 -1.21 -1.75
CA LYS A 247 -4.58 -2.24 -2.78
C LYS A 247 -3.62 -3.42 -2.62
N ILE A 248 -2.34 -3.16 -2.33
CA ILE A 248 -1.31 -4.20 -2.19
C ILE A 248 -1.76 -5.29 -1.23
N TRP A 249 -2.11 -4.91 -0.01
CA TRP A 249 -2.47 -5.90 1.01
C TRP A 249 -3.92 -6.37 0.89
N ILE A 250 -4.84 -5.57 0.35
CA ILE A 250 -6.18 -6.08 0.01
C ILE A 250 -6.08 -7.23 -0.99
N ASP A 251 -5.30 -7.09 -2.07
CA ASP A 251 -5.15 -8.15 -3.07
C ASP A 251 -4.44 -9.39 -2.49
N LEU A 252 -3.42 -9.20 -1.66
CA LEU A 252 -2.72 -10.30 -0.99
C LEU A 252 -3.64 -11.04 0.00
N VAL A 253 -4.29 -10.31 0.92
CA VAL A 253 -5.16 -10.87 1.96
C VAL A 253 -6.36 -11.57 1.34
N THR A 254 -7.01 -10.96 0.34
CA THR A 254 -8.17 -11.56 -0.35
C THR A 254 -7.80 -12.80 -1.16
N SER A 255 -6.55 -12.92 -1.58
CA SER A 255 -5.99 -14.13 -2.21
C SER A 255 -5.61 -15.24 -1.21
N GLY A 256 -5.84 -15.01 0.08
CA GLY A 256 -5.62 -15.95 1.16
C GLY A 256 -4.20 -15.94 1.74
N VAL A 257 -3.40 -14.90 1.47
CA VAL A 257 -2.12 -14.69 2.16
C VAL A 257 -2.37 -14.47 3.64
N LYS A 258 -1.55 -15.11 4.49
CA LYS A 258 -1.67 -15.10 5.95
C LYS A 258 -0.55 -14.35 6.65
N VAL A 259 0.61 -14.23 6.01
CA VAL A 259 1.75 -13.48 6.54
C VAL A 259 2.28 -12.59 5.43
N ILE A 260 2.40 -11.29 5.68
CA ILE A 260 2.93 -10.32 4.72
C ILE A 260 4.14 -9.65 5.36
N ASN A 261 5.30 -9.85 4.75
CA ASN A 261 6.56 -9.27 5.19
C ASN A 261 6.84 -7.96 4.45
N TYR A 262 7.13 -6.92 5.21
CA TYR A 262 7.63 -5.62 4.80
C TYR A 262 9.04 -5.44 5.36
N SER A 263 10.06 -5.80 4.58
CA SER A 263 11.46 -5.52 4.91
C SER A 263 11.84 -4.07 4.56
N MET A 264 10.91 -3.15 4.79
CA MET A 264 11.03 -1.76 4.38
C MET A 264 10.50 -0.83 5.47
N GLY A 265 10.97 0.41 5.40
CA GLY A 265 10.61 1.51 6.26
C GLY A 265 11.24 2.78 5.71
N GLY A 266 11.09 3.86 6.45
CA GLY A 266 11.61 5.16 6.07
C GLY A 266 11.84 5.98 7.32
N ASP A 267 13.06 6.49 7.48
CA ASP A 267 13.42 7.32 8.62
C ASP A 267 12.68 8.66 8.54
N VAL A 268 11.65 8.79 9.37
CA VAL A 268 10.85 10.01 9.53
C VAL A 268 11.58 10.94 10.49
N SER A 269 12.63 11.59 9.97
CA SER A 269 13.45 12.53 10.74
C SER A 269 12.92 13.97 10.72
N ASP A 270 12.06 14.32 9.76
CA ASP A 270 11.44 15.64 9.64
C ASP A 270 10.12 15.71 10.45
N PRO A 271 10.03 16.56 11.49
CA PRO A 271 8.79 16.75 12.24
C PRO A 271 7.61 17.23 11.39
N PHE A 272 7.86 17.85 10.23
CA PHE A 272 6.81 18.29 9.32
C PHE A 272 6.19 17.15 8.51
N THR A 273 6.90 16.04 8.28
CA THR A 273 6.36 14.88 7.55
C THR A 273 5.72 13.86 8.48
N LEU A 274 6.09 13.84 9.76
CA LEU A 274 5.51 12.93 10.76
C LEU A 274 3.97 12.94 10.81
N PRO A 275 3.26 14.08 10.75
CA PRO A 275 1.80 14.10 10.70
C PRO A 275 1.22 13.28 9.55
N TRP A 276 1.88 13.26 8.38
CA TRP A 276 1.46 12.45 7.24
C TRP A 276 1.56 10.96 7.56
N HIS A 277 2.68 10.51 8.13
CA HIS A 277 2.87 9.11 8.51
C HIS A 277 1.91 8.67 9.61
N VAL A 278 1.66 9.54 10.59
CA VAL A 278 0.67 9.29 11.65
C VAL A 278 -0.74 9.16 11.06
N LEU A 279 -1.14 10.03 10.14
CA LEU A 279 -2.46 9.96 9.53
C LEU A 279 -2.61 8.74 8.60
N SER A 280 -1.61 8.46 7.75
CA SER A 280 -1.61 7.29 6.86
C SER A 280 -1.70 5.98 7.66
N SER A 281 -0.85 5.82 8.68
CA SER A 281 -0.85 4.63 9.53
C SER A 281 -2.13 4.49 10.37
N SER A 282 -2.77 5.60 10.74
CA SER A 282 -4.10 5.59 11.38
C SER A 282 -5.14 5.01 10.42
N ILE A 283 -5.12 5.41 9.16
CA ILE A 283 -5.98 4.86 8.11
C ILE A 283 -5.70 3.35 7.94
N ASP A 284 -4.44 2.95 7.84
CA ASP A 284 -4.06 1.53 7.73
C ASP A 284 -4.62 0.69 8.89
N SER A 285 -4.58 1.21 10.13
CA SER A 285 -5.14 0.53 11.30
C SER A 285 -6.65 0.24 11.18
N VAL A 286 -7.41 1.14 10.54
CA VAL A 286 -8.84 0.95 10.27
C VAL A 286 -9.03 -0.15 9.23
N TYR A 287 -8.26 -0.15 8.14
CA TYR A 287 -8.39 -1.17 7.11
C TYR A 287 -7.99 -2.57 7.60
N ILE A 288 -7.01 -2.67 8.52
CA ILE A 288 -6.65 -3.94 9.17
C ILE A 288 -7.87 -4.47 9.94
N TYR A 289 -8.55 -3.59 10.69
CA TYR A 289 -9.78 -3.94 11.38
C TYR A 289 -10.92 -4.31 10.41
N LEU A 290 -11.10 -3.57 9.31
CA LEU A 290 -12.15 -3.84 8.31
C LEU A 290 -11.97 -5.20 7.65
N LEU A 291 -10.75 -5.57 7.25
CA LEU A 291 -10.46 -6.90 6.70
C LEU A 291 -10.70 -7.99 7.74
N LYS A 292 -10.34 -7.76 9.01
CA LYS A 292 -10.67 -8.69 10.10
C LYS A 292 -12.18 -8.88 10.26
N GLN A 293 -12.97 -7.80 10.20
CA GLN A 293 -14.44 -7.88 10.25
C GLN A 293 -15.04 -8.60 9.04
N ALA A 294 -14.38 -8.51 7.88
CA ALA A 294 -14.74 -9.27 6.68
C ALA A 294 -14.34 -10.76 6.75
N GLY A 295 -13.79 -11.23 7.88
CA GLY A 295 -13.46 -12.64 8.11
C GLY A 295 -12.04 -13.04 7.69
N TYR A 296 -11.19 -12.07 7.37
CA TYR A 296 -9.80 -12.34 7.06
C TYR A 296 -8.96 -12.39 8.34
N ASP A 297 -7.98 -13.28 8.32
CA ASP A 297 -7.00 -13.47 9.38
C ASP A 297 -5.63 -13.47 8.73
N PHE A 298 -4.77 -12.55 9.16
CA PHE A 298 -3.45 -12.30 8.59
C PHE A 298 -2.55 -11.55 9.58
N ILE A 299 -1.25 -11.60 9.32
CA ILE A 299 -0.22 -10.91 10.09
C ILE A 299 0.59 -10.03 9.14
N LEU A 300 0.81 -8.78 9.53
CA LEU A 300 1.78 -7.89 8.92
C LEU A 300 3.06 -7.91 9.76
N VAL A 301 4.21 -8.07 9.11
CA VAL A 301 5.53 -8.08 9.75
C VAL A 301 6.36 -6.98 9.10
N GLN A 302 6.76 -5.96 9.87
CA GLN A 302 7.60 -4.86 9.37
C GLN A 302 8.96 -4.88 10.08
N SER A 303 10.03 -4.54 9.36
CA SER A 303 11.34 -4.30 9.96
C SER A 303 11.31 -3.07 10.89
N ALA A 304 12.18 -3.06 11.89
CA ALA A 304 12.26 -1.96 12.88
C ALA A 304 12.97 -0.70 12.36
N GLY A 305 13.65 -0.80 11.21
CA GLY A 305 14.56 0.22 10.69
C GLY A 305 16.02 -0.11 10.99
N ASN A 306 16.93 0.48 10.21
CA ASN A 306 18.39 0.25 10.33
C ASN A 306 19.12 1.47 10.91
N SER A 307 18.37 2.47 11.35
CA SER A 307 18.89 3.69 11.94
C SER A 307 18.74 3.65 13.44
N ASP A 308 19.65 4.33 14.16
CA ASP A 308 19.64 4.46 15.62
C ASP A 308 18.57 5.48 16.06
N ILE A 309 17.31 5.21 15.68
CA ILE A 309 16.14 6.03 15.98
C ILE A 309 15.05 5.17 16.62
N ASP A 310 14.13 5.81 17.33
CA ASP A 310 12.94 5.12 17.84
C ASP A 310 12.12 4.56 16.67
N THR A 311 11.79 3.27 16.75
CA THR A 311 11.03 2.52 15.74
C THR A 311 9.74 3.21 15.31
N TYR A 312 9.11 4.01 16.19
CA TYR A 312 7.94 4.82 15.86
C TYR A 312 8.16 5.73 14.64
N TYR A 313 9.41 6.16 14.41
CA TYR A 313 9.84 6.99 13.30
C TYR A 313 10.32 6.19 12.08
N ASN A 314 10.11 4.87 12.02
CA ASN A 314 10.44 4.04 10.84
C ASN A 314 9.30 3.99 9.79
N SER A 315 8.34 4.91 9.86
CA SER A 315 7.18 5.03 8.96
C SER A 315 6.27 3.79 8.90
N MET A 316 5.30 3.79 7.98
CA MET A 316 4.37 2.68 7.72
C MET A 316 3.66 2.22 9.01
N PHE A 317 3.63 0.93 9.29
CA PHE A 317 2.93 0.36 10.45
C PHE A 317 3.65 0.63 11.77
N CYS A 318 4.97 0.90 11.76
CA CYS A 318 5.71 1.23 12.98
C CYS A 318 5.24 2.54 13.63
N THR A 319 4.61 3.45 12.88
CA THR A 319 4.04 4.70 13.40
C THR A 319 2.69 4.48 14.11
N ILE A 320 2.16 3.24 14.15
CA ILE A 320 0.94 2.90 14.90
C ILE A 320 1.27 2.68 16.37
N ASP A 321 0.57 3.39 17.25
CA ASP A 321 0.59 3.21 18.69
C ASP A 321 -0.82 3.32 19.31
N GLU A 322 -0.91 3.27 20.64
CA GLU A 322 -2.18 3.37 21.37
C GLU A 322 -2.96 4.67 21.15
N ARG A 323 -2.34 5.73 20.61
CA ARG A 323 -2.92 7.05 20.42
C ARG A 323 -3.54 7.22 19.02
N ASN A 324 -3.10 6.44 18.05
CA ASN A 324 -3.53 6.53 16.64
C ASN A 324 -3.96 5.18 16.03
N CYS A 325 -3.91 4.08 16.79
CA CYS A 325 -4.56 2.83 16.44
C CYS A 325 -6.08 2.99 16.55
N LEU A 326 -6.69 3.42 15.45
CA LEU A 326 -8.11 3.74 15.40
C LEU A 326 -9.00 2.49 15.43
N GLY A 327 -8.50 1.36 14.91
CA GLY A 327 -9.15 0.06 14.98
C GLY A 327 -10.68 0.10 14.82
N SER A 328 -11.41 -0.29 15.86
CA SER A 328 -12.88 -0.26 15.92
C SER A 328 -13.49 1.10 16.24
N ASP A 329 -12.72 2.02 16.82
CA ASP A 329 -13.21 3.28 17.37
C ASP A 329 -13.46 4.29 16.26
N ALA A 330 -12.61 4.38 15.24
CA ALA A 330 -12.93 5.22 14.07
C ALA A 330 -14.08 4.67 13.22
N ALA A 331 -14.24 3.35 13.18
CA ALA A 331 -15.40 2.71 12.55
C ALA A 331 -16.72 3.00 13.31
N ARG A 332 -16.66 3.66 14.47
CA ARG A 332 -17.82 4.00 15.33
C ARG A 332 -17.91 5.47 15.77
N GLN A 333 -16.82 6.27 15.77
CA GLN A 333 -16.76 7.53 16.54
C GLN A 333 -16.20 8.76 15.82
N PHE A 334 -15.84 8.74 14.54
CA PHE A 334 -15.39 9.98 13.85
C PHE A 334 -16.52 10.99 13.55
N GLY A 335 -17.64 10.92 14.27
CA GLY A 335 -18.68 11.96 14.35
C GLY A 335 -18.56 12.89 15.57
N ASN A 336 -17.58 12.74 16.47
CA ASN A 336 -17.40 13.66 17.61
C ASN A 336 -15.96 13.65 18.16
N ALA A 337 -15.17 14.71 17.88
CA ALA A 337 -14.45 15.49 18.90
C ALA A 337 -13.46 16.48 18.27
N GLN A 338 -13.90 17.73 18.07
CA GLN A 338 -13.08 18.85 18.53
C GLN A 338 -13.09 18.85 20.06
N GLY A 339 -11.91 18.77 20.67
CA GLY A 339 -11.65 19.18 22.05
C GLY A 339 -12.46 18.50 23.16
N SER A 340 -12.00 17.35 23.66
CA SER A 340 -12.06 17.09 25.11
C SER A 340 -11.01 16.05 25.51
N ARG A 341 -10.60 16.13 26.78
CA ARG A 341 -9.40 15.56 27.38
C ARG A 341 -9.28 14.04 27.16
N ARG A 342 -8.12 13.62 26.65
CA ARG A 342 -7.67 12.22 26.65
C ARG A 342 -7.15 11.83 28.02
N ASP A 343 -8.03 11.68 29.00
CA ASP A 343 -7.69 11.02 30.25
C ASP A 343 -8.68 9.87 30.46
N HIS A 344 -8.16 8.65 30.29
CA HIS A 344 -8.76 7.37 30.71
C HIS A 344 -9.94 6.80 29.92
N LEU A 345 -9.72 6.25 28.71
CA LEU A 345 -10.65 5.29 28.11
C LEU A 345 -9.92 4.17 27.31
N PHE A 346 -10.03 2.96 27.85
CA PHE A 346 -9.88 1.59 27.31
C PHE A 346 -8.52 0.96 26.94
N PRO A 347 -8.30 -0.32 27.33
CA PRO A 347 -7.09 -1.08 27.06
C PRO A 347 -7.14 -1.73 25.68
N CYS A 348 -6.90 -0.96 24.63
CA CYS A 348 -6.44 -1.52 23.36
C CYS A 348 -4.94 -1.77 23.53
N GLY A 349 -4.55 -3.03 23.74
CA GLY A 349 -3.19 -3.43 24.14
C GLY A 349 -2.11 -3.23 23.07
N CYS A 350 -1.97 -2.04 22.48
CA CYS A 350 -0.91 -1.70 21.53
C CYS A 350 0.47 -1.45 22.16
N ARG A 351 0.61 -1.54 23.50
CA ARG A 351 1.93 -1.63 24.18
C ARG A 351 2.11 -2.82 25.12
N LYS A 352 1.10 -3.69 25.24
CA LYS A 352 1.22 -4.92 26.06
C LYS A 352 1.11 -6.22 25.27
N ASN A 353 0.64 -6.17 24.02
CA ASN A 353 0.43 -7.35 23.17
C ASN A 353 0.85 -7.14 21.69
N THR A 354 1.64 -6.11 21.35
CA THR A 354 2.48 -6.24 20.15
C THR A 354 3.53 -7.27 20.54
N GLY A 355 3.46 -8.47 19.96
CA GLY A 355 4.52 -9.45 20.06
C GLY A 355 5.74 -8.95 19.31
N GLU A 356 6.31 -7.84 19.74
CA GLU A 356 7.58 -7.30 19.25
C GLU A 356 8.64 -8.34 19.60
N LEU A 357 9.09 -9.02 18.57
CA LEU A 357 10.09 -10.07 18.66
C LEU A 357 11.31 -9.60 17.91
N TRP A 358 12.47 -9.71 18.56
CA TRP A 358 13.74 -9.52 17.90
C TRP A 358 14.04 -10.75 17.05
N ALA A 359 14.29 -10.54 15.76
CA ALA A 359 14.83 -11.54 14.86
C ALA A 359 16.29 -11.21 14.51
N PRO A 360 17.14 -12.21 14.18
CA PRO A 360 18.48 -11.98 13.64
C PRO A 360 18.52 -10.93 12.51
N GLY A 361 19.56 -10.09 12.46
CA GLY A 361 19.70 -9.02 11.45
C GLY A 361 21.00 -9.05 10.63
N PRO A 362 22.19 -9.25 11.23
CA PRO A 362 23.44 -9.22 10.47
C PRO A 362 23.78 -10.58 9.82
N ARG A 363 24.16 -10.56 8.53
CA ARG A 363 24.71 -11.70 7.76
C ARG A 363 23.71 -12.85 7.54
N TRP A 364 22.59 -12.55 6.89
CA TRP A 364 21.65 -13.55 6.37
C TRP A 364 22.15 -14.17 5.07
N ARG A 365 21.95 -15.48 4.92
CA ARG A 365 22.12 -16.15 3.64
C ARG A 365 20.86 -15.90 2.82
N GLY A 366 21.00 -15.30 1.65
CA GLY A 366 19.96 -15.21 0.61
C GLY A 366 20.48 -15.75 -0.72
N PRO A 367 19.69 -15.70 -1.79
CA PRO A 367 20.06 -16.14 -3.14
C PRO A 367 21.13 -15.21 -3.74
N ASP A 368 22.02 -15.77 -4.56
CA ASP A 368 23.06 -14.98 -5.24
C ASP A 368 22.44 -14.31 -6.50
N VAL A 369 22.30 -12.99 -6.48
CA VAL A 369 21.78 -12.21 -7.64
C VAL A 369 22.95 -11.64 -8.47
N PRO A 370 22.91 -11.69 -9.82
CA PRO A 370 23.97 -11.12 -10.66
C PRO A 370 24.07 -9.60 -10.53
N ARG A 371 25.23 -9.09 -10.09
CA ARG A 371 25.46 -7.66 -9.84
C ARG A 371 25.38 -6.80 -11.11
N ARG A 372 24.74 -5.63 -11.01
CA ARG A 372 25.08 -4.46 -11.84
C ARG A 372 26.23 -3.69 -11.18
N GLU A 373 27.27 -3.35 -11.92
CA GLU A 373 28.41 -2.58 -11.38
C GLU A 373 27.96 -1.19 -10.90
N PRO A 374 28.13 -0.85 -9.60
CA PRO A 374 27.89 0.51 -9.13
C PRO A 374 29.12 1.39 -9.39
N SER A 375 28.87 2.64 -9.80
CA SER A 375 29.90 3.69 -9.86
C SER A 375 30.43 3.97 -8.45
N ARG A 376 31.76 3.88 -8.27
CA ARG A 376 32.41 3.95 -6.95
C ARG A 376 32.53 5.40 -6.46
N SER A 377 32.06 5.67 -5.25
CA SER A 377 32.44 6.84 -4.45
C SER A 377 33.40 6.43 -3.30
N PRO A 378 34.47 7.20 -2.97
CA PRO A 378 35.62 6.71 -2.19
C PRO A 378 35.49 6.76 -0.66
N LEU A 379 34.32 7.10 -0.08
CA LEU A 379 34.22 7.44 1.35
C LEU A 379 33.98 6.28 2.32
N TYR A 380 33.83 5.05 1.83
CA TYR A 380 33.43 3.90 2.66
C TYR A 380 34.58 3.25 3.49
N GLY A 381 35.80 3.76 3.37
CA GLY A 381 37.00 3.12 3.94
C GLY A 381 37.30 3.36 5.42
N GLN A 382 36.53 4.18 6.16
CA GLN A 382 37.01 4.73 7.44
C GLN A 382 36.22 4.39 8.72
N LEU A 383 35.18 3.56 8.70
CA LEU A 383 34.34 3.32 9.90
C LEU A 383 34.38 1.89 10.47
N LYS A 384 35.38 1.08 10.12
CA LYS A 384 35.39 -0.36 10.45
C LYS A 384 35.88 -0.74 11.87
N ASP A 385 36.47 0.18 12.64
CA ASP A 385 37.28 -0.22 13.81
C ASP A 385 36.80 0.25 15.19
N LYS A 386 35.57 0.73 15.35
CA LYS A 386 35.10 1.18 16.68
C LYS A 386 33.64 0.84 16.89
N CYS A 387 33.37 -0.26 17.59
CA CYS A 387 32.34 -0.41 18.62
C CYS A 387 32.23 -1.89 19.01
N GLY A 388 32.97 -2.27 20.05
CA GLY A 388 32.69 -3.50 20.80
C GLY A 388 31.58 -3.23 21.81
N PHE A 389 30.46 -3.93 21.71
CA PHE A 389 29.44 -3.97 22.76
C PHE A 389 29.19 -5.41 23.19
N ARG A 390 29.21 -5.61 24.52
CA ARG A 390 28.84 -6.83 25.22
C ARG A 390 27.36 -6.77 25.58
N TRP A 391 26.69 -7.91 25.45
CA TRP A 391 25.27 -8.13 25.72
C TRP A 391 24.92 -8.00 27.22
N VAL A 392 23.75 -7.43 27.50
CA VAL A 392 22.89 -7.76 28.66
C VAL A 392 21.59 -8.31 28.10
#